data_AF-A0A962YBX9-F1
#
_entry.id   AF-A0A962YBX9-F1
#
_cell.length_a   1.000
_cell.length_b   1.000
_cell.length_c   1.000
_cell.angle_alpha   90.00
_cell.angle_beta   90.00
_cell.angle_gamma   90.00
#
_symmetry.space_group_name_H-M   'P 1'
#
loop_
_entity.id
_entity.type
_entity.pdbx_description
1 polymer ?
#
loop_
_entity_poly.entity_id
_entity_poly.type
_entity_poly.pdbx_seq_one_letter_code
_entity_poly.pdbx_strand_id
1 'polypeptide(L)' 'MKGRAERWLTRPLALLGAILLFALMVLTCIDVMGRYLFNAPLQGATELTRLLMAGIIFAALPAVCLREDHVTVDLLD' A
#
# COMPACT_ATOMS: atom_id res chain seq x y z
N MET A 1 16.06 12.43 -20.24
CA MET A 1 14.89 11.68 -20.77
C MET A 1 14.44 10.51 -19.88
N LYS A 2 15.19 10.08 -18.84
CA LYS A 2 14.88 8.93 -17.97
C LYS A 2 13.63 9.10 -17.08
N GLY A 3 13.39 10.30 -16.54
CA GLY A 3 12.26 10.57 -15.63
C GLY A 3 10.84 10.46 -16.21
N ARG A 4 10.67 10.32 -17.55
CA ARG A 4 9.33 10.08 -18.13
C ARG A 4 8.96 8.60 -18.03
N ALA A 5 9.87 7.68 -18.37
CA ALA A 5 9.63 6.24 -18.34
C ALA A 5 9.40 5.71 -16.91
N GLU A 6 10.18 6.21 -15.95
CA GLU A 6 10.05 5.87 -14.52
C GLU A 6 8.68 6.27 -13.98
N ARG A 7 8.16 7.44 -14.39
CA ARG A 7 6.82 7.89 -14.03
C ARG A 7 5.72 7.00 -14.62
N TRP A 8 5.90 6.44 -15.81
CA TRP A 8 4.90 5.54 -16.41
C TRP A 8 4.87 4.16 -15.73
N LEU A 9 5.98 3.69 -15.18
CA LEU A 9 6.06 2.42 -14.45
C LEU A 9 5.62 2.56 -12.99
N THR A 10 6.01 3.64 -12.31
CA THR A 10 5.68 3.86 -10.89
C THR A 10 4.23 4.29 -10.68
N ARG A 11 3.61 5.02 -11.60
CA ARG A 11 2.21 5.46 -11.49
C ARG A 11 1.18 4.33 -11.31
N PRO A 12 1.13 3.29 -12.17
CA PRO A 12 0.17 2.21 -11.99
C PRO A 12 0.42 1.44 -10.69
N LEU A 13 1.69 1.27 -10.30
CA LEU A 13 2.08 0.60 -9.05
C LEU A 13 1.67 1.39 -7.81
N ALA A 14 1.89 2.71 -7.83
CA ALA A 14 1.45 3.61 -6.78
C ALA A 14 -0.08 3.70 -6.69
N LEU A 15 -0.78 3.71 -7.84
CA LEU A 15 -2.24 3.69 -7.89
C LEU A 15 -2.79 2.37 -7.32
N LEU A 16 -2.19 1.23 -7.67
CA LEU A 16 -2.56 -0.08 -7.14
C LEU A 16 -2.34 -0.14 -5.62
N GLY A 17 -1.18 0.34 -5.13
CA GLY A 17 -0.91 0.45 -3.70
C GLY A 17 -1.92 1.35 -2.97
N ALA A 18 -2.28 2.50 -3.56
CA ALA A 18 -3.28 3.39 -3.00
C ALA A 18 -4.69 2.76 -2.94
N ILE A 19 -5.09 2.01 -3.98
CA ILE A 19 -6.35 1.26 -4.00
C ILE A 19 -6.37 0.19 -2.91
N LEU A 20 -5.29 -0.58 -2.77
CA LEU A 20 -5.19 -1.61 -1.74
C LEU A 20 -5.20 -1.03 -0.32
N LEU A 21 -4.52 0.09 -0.09
CA LEU A 21 -4.57 0.83 1.17
C LEU A 21 -5.97 1.35 1.47
N PHE A 22 -6.66 1.90 0.46
CA PHE A 22 -8.03 2.36 0.62
C PHE A 22 -8.99 1.21 0.92
N ALA A 23 -8.83 0.06 0.24
CA ALA A 23 -9.60 -1.15 0.53
C ALA A 23 -9.37 -1.64 1.97
N LEU A 24 -8.13 -1.60 2.45
CA LEU A 24 -7.79 -1.94 3.84
C LEU A 24 -8.43 -0.95 4.84
N MET A 25 -8.47 0.34 4.52
CA MET A 25 -9.18 1.35 5.32
C MET A 25 -10.70 1.08 5.37
N VAL A 26 -11.33 0.78 4.24
CA VAL A 26 -12.75 0.45 4.20
C VAL A 26 -13.04 -0.83 4.99
N LEU A 27 -12.19 -1.85 4.84
CA LEU A 27 -12.31 -3.10 5.60
C LEU A 27 -12.25 -2.85 7.10
N THR A 28 -11.30 -2.04 7.58
CA THR A 28 -11.19 -1.73 9.01
C THR A 28 -12.40 -0.93 9.50
N CYS A 29 -12.91 0.01 8.70
CA CYS A 29 -14.16 0.70 9.02
C CYS A 29 -15.34 -0.26 9.15
N ILE A 30 -15.52 -1.20 8.20
CA ILE A 30 -16.62 -2.18 8.25
C ILE A 30 -16.42 -3.14 9.43
N ASP A 31 -15.21 -3.61 9.72
CA ASP A 31 -14.92 -4.45 10.88
C ASP A 31 -15.28 -3.76 12.20
N VAL A 32 -14.94 -2.47 12.32
CA VAL A 32 -15.30 -1.64 13.47
C VAL A 32 -16.81 -1.43 13.56
N MET A 33 -17.48 -1.06 12.46
CA MET A 33 -18.94 -0.90 12.43
C MET A 33 -19.66 -2.22 12.76
N GLY A 34 -19.19 -3.35 12.24
CA GLY A 34 -19.73 -4.68 12.52
C GLY A 34 -19.67 -5.03 14.00
N ARG A 35 -18.54 -4.75 14.66
CA ARG A 35 -18.41 -4.89 16.12
C ARG A 35 -19.41 -4.03 16.89
N TYR A 36 -19.55 -2.76 16.51
CA TYR A 36 -20.38 -1.83 17.29
C TYR A 36 -21.90 -1.95 17.01
N LEU A 37 -22.32 -2.21 15.76
CA LEU A 37 -23.73 -2.27 15.39
C LEU A 37 -24.34 -3.66 15.57
N PHE A 38 -23.57 -4.72 15.27
CA PHE A 38 -24.09 -6.08 15.21
C PHE A 38 -23.49 -7.01 16.28
N ASN A 39 -22.57 -6.49 17.12
CA ASN A 39 -21.78 -7.27 18.08
C ASN A 39 -21.12 -8.51 17.44
N ALA A 40 -20.93 -8.46 16.12
CA ALA A 40 -20.46 -9.55 15.28
C ALA A 40 -19.28 -8.99 14.47
N PRO A 41 -18.03 -9.22 14.90
CA PRO A 41 -16.87 -8.82 14.12
C PRO A 41 -16.91 -9.48 12.74
N LEU A 42 -16.28 -8.85 11.73
CA LEU A 42 -16.19 -9.47 10.42
C LEU A 42 -15.38 -10.78 10.53
N GLN A 43 -16.03 -11.92 10.30
CA GLN A 43 -15.33 -13.20 10.25
C GLN A 43 -14.32 -13.18 9.09
N GLY A 44 -13.05 -13.45 9.38
CA GLY A 44 -11.97 -13.41 8.40
C GLY A 44 -11.35 -12.03 8.15
N ALA A 45 -11.72 -10.98 8.90
CA ALA A 45 -11.10 -9.65 8.77
C ALA A 45 -9.57 -9.71 8.88
N THR A 46 -9.04 -10.48 9.83
CA THR A 46 -7.60 -10.60 10.08
C THR A 46 -6.85 -11.25 8.91
N GLU A 47 -7.42 -12.29 8.31
CA GLU A 47 -6.85 -12.97 7.15
C GLU A 47 -6.85 -12.05 5.93
N LEU A 48 -7.98 -11.37 5.67
CA LEU A 48 -8.11 -10.44 4.56
C LEU A 48 -7.18 -9.23 4.72
N THR A 49 -7.02 -8.72 5.95
CA THR A 49 -6.05 -7.66 6.25
C THR A 49 -4.61 -8.11 5.99
N ARG A 50 -4.25 -9.36 6.35
CA ARG A 50 -2.91 -9.91 6.04
C ARG A 50 -2.66 -10.01 4.55
N LEU A 51 -3.64 -10.48 3.77
CA LEU A 51 -3.53 -10.55 2.32
C LEU A 51 -3.40 -9.16 1.67
N LEU A 52 -4.20 -8.19 2.14
CA LEU A 52 -4.12 -6.80 1.67
C LEU A 52 -2.77 -6.17 2.02
N MET A 53 -2.26 -6.35 3.23
CA MET A 53 -0.92 -5.87 3.62
C MET A 53 0.17 -6.48 2.73
N ALA A 54 0.12 -7.78 2.46
CA ALA A 54 1.05 -8.42 1.52
C ALA A 54 0.97 -7.78 0.13
N GLY A 55 -0.23 -7.57 -0.40
CA GLY A 55 -0.44 -6.90 -1.68
C GLY A 55 0.12 -5.47 -1.72
N ILE A 56 -0.09 -4.70 -0.65
CA ILE A 56 0.44 -3.34 -0.51
C ILE A 56 1.98 -3.36 -0.54
N ILE A 57 2.60 -4.28 0.20
CA ILE A 57 4.07 -4.43 0.22
C ILE A 57 4.60 -4.75 -1.18
N PHE A 58 4.00 -5.73 -1.87
CA PHE A 58 4.40 -6.09 -3.23
C PHE A 58 4.19 -4.96 -4.25
N ALA A 59 3.21 -4.09 -4.05
CA ALA A 59 2.99 -2.92 -4.88
C ALA A 59 3.93 -1.76 -4.54
N ALA A 60 4.21 -1.53 -3.26
CA ALA A 60 4.98 -0.40 -2.79
C ALA A 60 6.49 -0.60 -2.93
N LEU A 61 7.01 -1.80 -2.67
CA LEU A 61 8.45 -2.11 -2.74
C LEU A 61 9.09 -1.74 -4.09
N PRO A 62 8.61 -2.27 -5.24
CA PRO A 62 9.15 -1.90 -6.54
C PRO A 62 9.00 -0.40 -6.84
N ALA A 63 7.92 0.25 -6.38
CA ALA A 63 7.75 1.70 -6.57
C ALA A 63 8.77 2.52 -5.78
N VAL A 64 9.17 2.05 -4.59
CA VAL A 64 10.21 2.68 -3.75
C VAL A 64 11.61 2.38 -4.30
N CYS A 65 11.90 1.14 -4.70
CA CYS A 65 13.18 0.76 -5.32
C CYS A 65 13.43 1.50 -6.64
N LEU A 66 12.39 1.72 -7.47
CA LEU A 66 12.50 2.53 -8.69
C LEU A 66 12.69 4.03 -8.39
N ARG A 67 12.31 4.47 -7.19
CA ARG A 67 12.46 5.85 -6.70
C ARG A 67 13.73 6.05 -5.88
N GLU A 68 14.72 5.16 -5.97
CA GLU A 68 16.09 5.35 -5.47
C GLU A 68 16.78 6.56 -6.17
N ASP A 69 16.20 7.75 -6.01
CA ASP A 69 16.91 9.03 -6.05
C ASP A 69 18.00 8.89 -5.00
N HIS A 70 19.19 8.55 -5.49
CA HIS A 70 20.48 8.55 -4.82
C HIS A 70 20.38 9.19 -3.44
N VAL A 71 20.16 8.38 -2.40
CA VAL A 71 20.65 8.73 -1.07
C VAL A 71 22.17 8.55 -1.16
N THR A 72 22.83 9.36 -2.00
CA THR A 72 24.22 9.70 -1.81
C THR A 72 24.23 10.45 -0.49
N VAL A 73 24.49 9.71 0.58
CA VAL A 73 25.12 10.29 1.75
C VAL A 73 26.42 10.85 1.20
N ASP A 74 26.44 12.15 0.94
CA ASP A 74 27.68 12.84 0.69
C ASP A 74 28.45 12.75 2.01
N LEU A 75 29.39 11.79 2.06
CA LEU A 75 30.26 11.58 3.22
C LEU A 75 31.39 12.63 3.24
N LEU A 76 31.40 13.54 2.27
CA LEU A 76 32.44 14.53 2.00
C LEU A 76 31.90 15.97 1.96
N ASP A 77 30.86 16.28 2.74
CA ASP A 77 30.57 17.63 3.24
C ASP A 77 30.55 17.63 4.78
#